data_AF-X1N2A7-F1
#
_entry.id   AF-X1N2A7-F1
#
_cell.length_a   1.000
_cell.length_b   1.000
_cell.length_c   1.000
_cell.angle_alpha   90.00
_cell.angle_beta   90.00
_cell.angle_gamma   90.00
#
_symmetry.space_group_name_H-M   'P 1'
#
loop_
_entity.id
_entity.type
_entity.pdbx_description
1 polymer ?
#
loop_
_entity_poly.entity_id
_entity_poly.type
_entity_poly.pdbx_seq_one_letter_code
_entity_poly.pdbx_strand_id
1 'polypeptide(L)'
;RRPVMIELILESLPEIEADKPIDLSRIYLYAVHRKMEHDIKAERTFTSLADKLYFLCEISWEMLANEQMSLNYRLFPERLRRMFGPEVEKQKELDHWHYDMMGQTMLVRNEDGDYQPAHRSLLEFFVAYKYAAELGLLPNDFLLIAKDQSNINNSLKSQAYQWHSYFQRDKINIKKAPLDKFSVSNFQILTSEIGKFQFTKTILEILVDIISINDINVQKSLLNLIGFCKNKEFKEINHFLSNLILILVTHNFKYFRNNLICNRI
;
A
#
# COMPACT_ATOMS: atom_id res chain seq x y z
N ARG A 1 18.84 -19.20 -10.43
CA ARG A 1 17.90 -18.20 -9.85
C ARG A 1 17.23 -18.87 -8.65
N ARG A 2 17.45 -18.40 -7.42
CA ARG A 2 16.61 -18.83 -6.28
C ARG A 2 15.18 -18.33 -6.54
N PRO A 3 14.14 -19.14 -6.31
CA PRO A 3 12.76 -18.64 -6.33
C PRO A 3 12.60 -17.55 -5.27
N VAL A 4 12.13 -16.36 -5.66
CA VAL A 4 11.96 -15.21 -4.74
C VAL A 4 11.12 -15.58 -3.51
N MET A 5 10.13 -16.45 -3.69
CA MET A 5 9.32 -16.98 -2.59
C MET A 5 10.16 -17.68 -1.50
N ILE A 6 11.20 -18.43 -1.87
CA ILE A 6 12.06 -19.09 -0.89
C ILE A 6 12.83 -18.05 -0.07
N GLU A 7 13.32 -16.99 -0.71
CA GLU A 7 14.01 -15.91 -0.01
C GLU A 7 13.06 -15.18 0.95
N LEU A 8 11.84 -14.87 0.52
CA LEU A 8 10.83 -14.25 1.40
C LEU A 8 10.46 -15.15 2.57
N ILE A 9 10.27 -16.45 2.34
CA ILE A 9 9.98 -17.43 3.41
C ILE A 9 11.13 -17.44 4.42
N LEU A 10 12.38 -17.54 3.96
CA LEU A 10 13.57 -17.54 4.83
C LEU A 10 13.66 -16.25 5.66
N GLU A 11 13.35 -15.11 5.06
CA GLU A 11 13.33 -13.82 5.78
C GLU A 11 12.23 -13.77 6.84
N SER A 12 11.09 -14.42 6.59
CA SER A 12 9.93 -14.47 7.49
C SER A 12 10.00 -15.56 8.57
N LEU A 13 11.04 -16.40 8.58
CA LEU A 13 11.15 -17.52 9.52
C LEU A 13 11.04 -17.13 11.01
N PRO A 14 11.65 -16.03 11.50
CA PRO A 14 11.53 -15.68 12.91
C PRO A 14 10.09 -15.39 13.35
N GLU A 15 9.30 -14.76 12.47
CA GLU A 15 7.89 -14.50 12.71
C GLU A 15 7.05 -15.78 12.71
N ILE A 16 7.39 -16.71 11.81
CA ILE A 16 6.78 -18.04 11.72
C ILE A 16 7.08 -18.86 12.98
N GLU A 17 8.33 -18.86 13.45
CA GLU A 17 8.76 -19.53 14.68
C GLU A 17 8.13 -18.92 15.93
N ALA A 18 7.69 -17.66 15.86
CA ALA A 18 6.99 -16.96 16.94
C ALA A 18 5.46 -17.17 16.90
N ASP A 19 4.96 -18.16 16.16
CA ASP A 19 3.53 -18.51 16.02
C ASP A 19 2.65 -17.34 15.53
N LYS A 20 3.22 -16.39 14.76
CA LYS A 20 2.41 -15.35 14.11
C LYS A 20 1.54 -15.95 12.99
N PRO A 21 0.39 -15.35 12.64
CA PRO A 21 -0.44 -15.84 11.55
C PRO A 21 0.32 -15.93 10.22
N ILE A 22 0.06 -16.97 9.43
CA ILE A 22 0.78 -17.24 8.19
C ILE A 22 -0.20 -17.39 7.03
N ASP A 23 -0.03 -16.53 6.04
CA ASP A 23 -0.56 -16.65 4.70
C ASP A 23 0.42 -15.98 3.72
N LEU A 24 0.09 -16.00 2.43
CA LEU A 24 0.94 -15.43 1.40
C LEU A 24 1.24 -13.95 1.65
N SER A 25 0.22 -13.16 1.97
CA SER A 25 0.37 -11.72 2.23
C SER A 25 1.23 -11.42 3.45
N ARG A 26 1.16 -12.24 4.50
CA ARG A 26 1.94 -12.09 5.73
C ARG A 26 3.41 -12.50 5.54
N ILE A 27 3.70 -13.48 4.69
CA ILE A 27 5.08 -13.79 4.28
C ILE A 27 5.73 -12.55 3.63
N TYR A 28 5.02 -11.88 2.71
CA TYR A 28 5.50 -10.62 2.15
C TYR A 28 5.66 -9.55 3.22
N LEU A 29 4.67 -9.36 4.10
CA LEU A 29 4.72 -8.36 5.17
C LEU A 29 5.98 -8.52 6.05
N TYR A 30 6.25 -9.73 6.52
CA TYR A 30 7.38 -10.02 7.40
C TYR A 30 8.72 -9.81 6.71
N ALA A 31 8.85 -10.32 5.48
CA ALA A 31 10.07 -10.13 4.69
C ALA A 31 10.33 -8.65 4.37
N VAL A 32 9.30 -7.91 3.96
CA VAL A 32 9.38 -6.47 3.67
C VAL A 32 9.75 -5.68 4.92
N HIS A 33 9.08 -5.94 6.05
CA HIS A 33 9.37 -5.28 7.32
C HIS A 33 10.84 -5.47 7.71
N ARG A 34 11.32 -6.71 7.69
CA ARG A 34 12.68 -7.05 8.08
C ARG A 34 13.73 -6.43 7.16
N LYS A 35 13.48 -6.39 5.85
CA LYS A 35 14.37 -5.72 4.89
C LYS A 35 14.45 -4.22 5.14
N MET A 36 13.32 -3.54 5.35
CA MET A 36 13.35 -2.11 5.69
C MET A 36 14.04 -1.84 7.02
N GLU A 37 13.81 -2.67 8.04
CA GLU A 37 14.54 -2.53 9.31
C GLU A 37 16.05 -2.71 9.12
N HIS A 38 16.46 -3.66 8.27
CA HIS A 38 17.86 -3.87 7.96
C HIS A 38 18.47 -2.65 7.27
N ASP A 39 17.78 -2.09 6.27
CA ASP A 39 18.21 -0.88 5.57
C ASP A 39 18.37 0.29 6.57
N ILE A 40 17.42 0.47 7.49
CA ILE A 40 17.47 1.51 8.54
C ILE A 40 18.61 1.30 9.55
N LYS A 41 18.97 0.06 9.85
CA LYS A 41 20.06 -0.26 10.80
C LYS A 41 21.43 -0.22 10.14
N ALA A 42 21.54 -0.67 8.89
CA ALA A 42 22.78 -0.78 8.13
C ALA A 42 23.20 0.56 7.53
N GLU A 43 22.24 1.33 7.04
CA GLU A 43 22.45 2.69 6.55
C GLU A 43 21.99 3.67 7.63
N ARG A 44 22.65 4.82 7.77
CA ARG A 44 22.17 5.90 8.66
C ARG A 44 21.01 6.61 7.96
N THR A 45 19.89 5.91 7.80
CA THR A 45 18.70 6.42 7.13
C THR A 45 18.05 7.51 7.96
N PHE A 46 17.41 8.46 7.27
CA PHE A 46 16.71 9.56 7.90
C PHE A 46 15.18 9.31 7.87
N THR A 47 14.71 8.46 6.95
CA THR A 47 13.32 8.05 6.78
C THR A 47 12.92 6.95 7.76
N SER A 48 11.65 6.95 8.16
CA SER A 48 11.03 5.92 9.00
C SER A 48 10.52 4.72 8.17
N LEU A 49 10.14 3.62 8.83
CA LEU A 49 9.51 2.49 8.14
C LEU A 49 8.23 2.93 7.41
N ALA A 50 7.43 3.80 8.02
CA ALA A 50 6.22 4.34 7.42
C ALA A 50 6.52 5.13 6.13
N ASP A 51 7.57 5.94 6.12
CA ASP A 51 7.96 6.70 4.92
C ASP A 51 8.42 5.78 3.79
N LYS A 52 9.25 4.77 4.10
CA LYS A 52 9.74 3.80 3.11
C LYS A 52 8.61 2.96 2.54
N LEU A 53 7.71 2.46 3.39
CA LEU A 53 6.50 1.74 2.99
C LEU A 53 5.64 2.58 2.04
N TYR A 54 5.33 3.83 2.43
CA TYR A 54 4.51 4.70 1.61
C TYR A 54 5.14 4.94 0.24
N PHE A 55 6.43 5.27 0.22
CA PHE A 55 7.18 5.45 -1.03
C PHE A 55 7.09 4.21 -1.94
N LEU A 56 7.34 3.01 -1.40
CA LEU A 56 7.28 1.75 -2.16
C LEU A 56 5.88 1.46 -2.70
N CYS A 57 4.83 1.71 -1.90
CA CYS A 57 3.44 1.63 -2.33
C CYS A 57 3.13 2.55 -3.50
N GLU A 58 3.53 3.82 -3.41
CA GLU A 58 3.19 4.81 -4.42
C GLU A 58 3.94 4.59 -5.74
N ILE A 59 5.24 4.28 -5.70
CA ILE A 59 5.99 3.99 -6.93
C ILE A 59 5.52 2.68 -7.58
N SER A 60 5.17 1.66 -6.78
CA SER A 60 4.65 0.39 -7.30
C SER A 60 3.31 0.58 -8.00
N TRP A 61 2.44 1.41 -7.42
CA TRP A 61 1.18 1.80 -8.06
C TRP A 61 1.42 2.61 -9.35
N GLU A 62 2.34 3.58 -9.34
CA GLU A 62 2.65 4.38 -10.53
C GLU A 62 3.20 3.51 -11.68
N MET A 63 4.08 2.56 -11.36
CA MET A 63 4.63 1.60 -12.31
C MET A 63 3.53 0.76 -12.97
N LEU A 64 2.56 0.25 -12.21
CA LEU A 64 1.43 -0.47 -12.79
C LEU A 64 0.49 0.44 -13.58
N ALA A 65 0.13 1.60 -13.02
CA ALA A 65 -0.84 2.50 -13.62
C ALA A 65 -0.39 3.04 -14.98
N ASN A 66 0.92 3.10 -15.22
CA ASN A 66 1.51 3.55 -16.47
C ASN A 66 2.07 2.40 -17.32
N GLU A 67 1.89 1.15 -16.91
CA GLU A 67 2.45 -0.05 -17.57
C GLU A 67 3.98 0.02 -17.74
N GLN A 68 4.67 0.70 -16.83
CA GLN A 68 6.11 0.89 -16.79
C GLN A 68 6.71 0.22 -15.56
N MET A 69 7.36 -0.93 -15.73
CA MET A 69 7.91 -1.72 -14.61
C MET A 69 9.19 -1.12 -13.98
N SER A 70 9.64 0.03 -14.45
CA SER A 70 10.79 0.75 -13.94
C SER A 70 10.55 2.25 -14.01
N LEU A 71 11.25 3.02 -13.16
CA LEU A 71 11.16 4.47 -13.12
C LEU A 71 12.56 5.07 -13.07
N ASN A 72 12.83 6.06 -13.93
CA ASN A 72 14.10 6.76 -13.91
C ASN A 72 14.27 7.60 -12.63
N TYR A 73 15.47 7.55 -12.03
CA TYR A 73 15.80 8.29 -10.81
C TYR A 73 15.59 9.80 -10.93
N ARG A 74 15.75 10.37 -12.13
CA ARG A 74 15.58 11.82 -12.37
C ARG A 74 14.17 12.32 -12.09
N LEU A 75 13.19 11.41 -12.08
CA LEU A 75 11.78 11.72 -11.82
C LEU A 75 11.44 11.61 -10.31
N PHE A 76 12.32 11.04 -9.48
CA PHE A 76 12.08 10.86 -8.04
C PHE A 76 11.95 12.20 -7.29
N PRO A 77 12.73 13.25 -7.61
CA PRO A 77 12.59 14.55 -6.96
C PRO A 77 11.17 15.13 -7.00
N GLU A 78 10.49 15.03 -8.15
CA GLU A 78 9.12 15.52 -8.29
C GLU A 78 8.12 14.63 -7.52
N ARG A 79 8.32 13.29 -7.59
CA ARG A 79 7.49 12.32 -6.86
C ARG A 79 7.55 12.50 -5.36
N LEU A 80 8.75 12.65 -4.79
CA LEU A 80 8.95 12.82 -3.36
C LEU A 80 8.25 14.09 -2.85
N ARG A 81 8.30 15.18 -3.62
CA ARG A 81 7.54 16.41 -3.29
C ARG A 81 6.03 16.18 -3.31
N ARG A 82 5.51 15.46 -4.32
CA ARG A 82 4.08 15.13 -4.41
C ARG A 82 3.60 14.24 -3.26
N MET A 83 4.43 13.28 -2.85
CA MET A 83 4.13 12.29 -1.80
C MET A 83 4.18 12.90 -0.40
N PHE A 84 5.29 13.58 -0.07
CA PHE A 84 5.58 14.00 1.30
C PHE A 84 5.32 15.49 1.55
N GLY A 85 4.97 16.25 0.52
CA GLY A 85 4.56 17.64 0.64
C GLY A 85 5.73 18.62 0.84
N PRO A 86 5.45 19.84 1.38
CA PRO A 86 6.38 20.96 1.39
C PRO A 86 7.65 20.76 2.22
N GLU A 87 7.67 19.82 3.16
CA GLU A 87 8.87 19.54 3.98
C GLU A 87 10.05 19.08 3.11
N VAL A 88 9.75 18.42 1.98
CA VAL A 88 10.73 17.90 1.02
C VAL A 88 11.04 18.92 -0.10
N GLU A 89 10.52 20.15 -0.02
CA GLU A 89 10.79 21.21 -1.01
C GLU A 89 12.19 21.83 -0.86
N LYS A 90 12.79 21.81 0.34
CA LYS A 90 14.15 22.34 0.53
C LYS A 90 15.14 21.40 -0.13
N GLN A 91 15.95 21.93 -1.06
CA GLN A 91 16.91 21.14 -1.87
C GLN A 91 17.78 20.20 -1.03
N LYS A 92 18.25 20.64 0.15
CA LYS A 92 19.05 19.81 1.05
C LYS A 92 18.29 18.62 1.63
N GLU A 93 17.02 18.81 2.01
CA GLU A 93 16.17 17.71 2.49
C GLU A 93 15.89 16.74 1.35
N LEU A 94 15.55 17.27 0.17
CA LEU A 94 15.28 16.46 -1.01
C LEU A 94 16.44 15.53 -1.39
N ASP A 95 17.69 16.00 -1.30
CA ASP A 95 18.86 15.17 -1.59
C ASP A 95 19.01 14.01 -0.58
N HIS A 96 18.71 14.26 0.70
CA HIS A 96 18.70 13.21 1.73
C HIS A 96 17.57 12.18 1.51
N TRP A 97 16.35 12.63 1.24
CA TRP A 97 15.23 11.75 0.89
C TRP A 97 15.52 10.92 -0.36
N HIS A 98 16.06 11.57 -1.39
CA HIS A 98 16.35 10.91 -2.66
C HIS A 98 17.40 9.82 -2.47
N TYR A 99 18.49 10.11 -1.76
CA TYR A 99 19.51 9.11 -1.44
C TYR A 99 18.93 7.93 -0.64
N ASP A 100 18.18 8.21 0.42
CA ASP A 100 17.64 7.20 1.34
C ASP A 100 16.55 6.32 0.70
N MET A 101 15.70 6.91 -0.15
CA MET A 101 14.66 6.15 -0.87
C MET A 101 15.22 5.32 -2.03
N MET A 102 16.35 5.73 -2.61
CA MET A 102 17.05 4.96 -3.63
C MET A 102 17.91 3.82 -3.06
N GLY A 103 18.39 3.96 -1.82
CA GLY A 103 19.22 2.94 -1.13
C GLY A 103 18.46 1.68 -0.70
N GLN A 104 17.14 1.64 -0.88
CA GLN A 104 16.32 0.53 -0.41
C GLN A 104 16.65 -0.77 -1.13
N THR A 105 16.88 -1.84 -0.36
CA THR A 105 17.25 -3.17 -0.89
C THR A 105 16.14 -3.85 -1.69
N MET A 106 14.92 -3.31 -1.63
CA MET A 106 13.77 -3.77 -2.42
C MET A 106 13.74 -3.22 -3.84
N LEU A 107 14.57 -2.23 -4.16
CA LEU A 107 14.73 -1.69 -5.50
C LEU A 107 16.07 -2.09 -6.11
N VAL A 108 16.06 -2.34 -7.41
CA VAL A 108 17.25 -2.65 -8.21
C VAL A 108 17.41 -1.58 -9.26
N ARG A 109 18.61 -0.98 -9.30
CA ARG A 109 19.00 0.04 -10.28
C ARG A 109 19.67 -0.63 -11.48
N ASN A 110 19.24 -0.28 -12.70
CA ASN A 110 19.95 -0.67 -13.92
C ASN A 110 21.08 0.33 -14.27
N GLU A 111 21.79 0.09 -15.37
CA GLU A 111 22.89 0.96 -15.83
C GLU A 111 22.41 2.37 -16.22
N ASP A 112 21.20 2.46 -16.80
CA ASP A 112 20.55 3.70 -17.23
C ASP A 112 20.00 4.56 -16.07
N GLY A 113 20.04 4.02 -14.85
CA GLY A 113 19.53 4.69 -13.65
C GLY A 113 18.02 4.58 -13.45
N ASP A 114 17.38 3.60 -14.10
CA ASP A 114 16.03 3.20 -13.76
C ASP A 114 16.03 2.25 -12.56
N TYR A 115 15.07 2.50 -11.67
CA TYR A 115 14.79 1.66 -10.52
C TYR A 115 13.56 0.81 -10.81
N GLN A 116 13.66 -0.48 -10.49
CA GLN A 116 12.54 -1.42 -10.52
C GLN A 116 12.53 -2.24 -9.24
N PRO A 117 11.37 -2.76 -8.81
CA PRO A 117 11.31 -3.69 -7.70
C PRO A 117 12.14 -4.93 -7.99
N ALA A 118 12.81 -5.48 -6.97
CA ALA A 118 13.66 -6.66 -7.12
C ALA A 118 12.90 -7.88 -7.70
N HIS A 119 11.57 -7.89 -7.52
CA HIS A 119 10.67 -8.84 -8.14
C HIS A 119 9.28 -8.23 -8.37
N ARG A 120 8.59 -8.69 -9.43
CA ARG A 120 7.22 -8.25 -9.77
C ARG A 120 6.23 -8.47 -8.62
N SER A 121 6.37 -9.55 -7.86
CA SER A 121 5.42 -9.83 -6.78
C SER A 121 5.53 -8.86 -5.59
N LEU A 122 6.68 -8.20 -5.38
CA LEU A 122 6.80 -7.13 -4.40
C LEU A 122 5.96 -5.92 -4.83
N LEU A 123 6.03 -5.57 -6.10
CA LEU A 123 5.22 -4.52 -6.69
C LEU A 123 3.72 -4.81 -6.52
N GLU A 124 3.29 -6.04 -6.81
CA GLU A 124 1.89 -6.47 -6.63
C GLU A 124 1.47 -6.45 -5.15
N PHE A 125 2.37 -6.84 -4.23
CA PHE A 125 2.15 -6.74 -2.78
C PHE A 125 1.96 -5.29 -2.31
N PHE A 126 2.85 -4.38 -2.71
CA PHE A 126 2.76 -2.97 -2.33
C PHE A 126 1.49 -2.29 -2.85
N VAL A 127 1.06 -2.65 -4.06
CA VAL A 127 -0.20 -2.17 -4.63
C VAL A 127 -1.40 -2.72 -3.86
N ALA A 128 -1.41 -4.02 -3.54
CA ALA A 128 -2.45 -4.62 -2.70
C ALA A 128 -2.51 -3.99 -1.30
N TYR A 129 -1.35 -3.73 -0.68
CA TYR A 129 -1.26 -3.05 0.61
C TYR A 129 -1.89 -1.66 0.54
N LYS A 130 -1.51 -0.86 -0.47
CA LYS A 130 -2.07 0.48 -0.71
C LYS A 130 -3.59 0.40 -0.81
N TYR A 131 -4.12 -0.48 -1.66
CA TYR A 131 -5.56 -0.63 -1.85
C TYR A 131 -6.29 -1.05 -0.58
N ALA A 132 -5.75 -1.97 0.22
CA ALA A 132 -6.32 -2.33 1.51
C ALA A 132 -6.43 -1.11 2.45
N ALA A 133 -5.40 -0.26 2.47
CA ALA A 133 -5.39 0.95 3.27
C ALA A 133 -6.37 2.01 2.75
N GLU A 134 -6.42 2.26 1.45
CA GLU A 134 -7.35 3.21 0.83
C GLU A 134 -8.82 2.81 0.99
N LEU A 135 -9.10 1.51 1.00
CA LEU A 135 -10.43 0.98 1.30
C LEU A 135 -10.78 1.05 2.80
N GLY A 136 -9.83 1.44 3.66
CA GLY A 136 -10.01 1.44 5.12
C GLY A 136 -10.15 0.04 5.72
N LEU A 137 -9.58 -0.97 5.07
CA LEU A 137 -9.70 -2.40 5.40
C LEU A 137 -8.36 -3.02 5.83
N LEU A 138 -7.32 -2.21 6.03
CA LEU A 138 -6.01 -2.70 6.44
C LEU A 138 -6.05 -3.23 7.90
N PRO A 139 -5.66 -4.49 8.15
CA PRO A 139 -5.69 -5.08 9.48
C PRO A 139 -4.56 -4.56 10.39
N ASN A 140 -4.68 -4.84 11.69
CA ASN A 140 -3.81 -4.29 12.73
C ASN A 140 -2.32 -4.68 12.60
N ASP A 141 -2.03 -5.91 12.21
CA ASP A 141 -0.67 -6.40 12.01
C ASP A 141 0.03 -5.69 10.84
N PHE A 142 -0.70 -5.40 9.76
CA PHE A 142 -0.20 -4.59 8.66
C PHE A 142 -0.02 -3.12 9.08
N LEU A 143 -0.95 -2.57 9.87
CA LEU A 143 -0.87 -1.20 10.38
C LEU A 143 0.39 -0.91 11.21
N LEU A 144 1.04 -1.91 11.80
CA LEU A 144 2.23 -1.71 12.64
C LEU A 144 3.36 -0.99 11.90
N ILE A 145 3.62 -1.36 10.64
CA ILE A 145 4.68 -0.73 9.83
C ILE A 145 4.32 0.73 9.54
N ALA A 146 3.06 1.00 9.20
CA ALA A 146 2.59 2.35 8.95
C ALA A 146 2.61 3.24 10.21
N LYS A 147 2.50 2.65 11.42
CA LYS A 147 2.55 3.39 12.69
C LYS A 147 3.95 3.88 13.05
N ASP A 148 5.01 3.26 12.54
CA ASP A 148 6.39 3.70 12.76
C ASP A 148 6.72 4.92 11.90
N GLN A 149 6.21 6.07 12.33
CA GLN A 149 6.36 7.36 11.67
C GLN A 149 7.12 8.33 12.57
N SER A 150 8.09 9.03 11.97
CA SER A 150 8.97 9.99 12.65
C SER A 150 8.25 11.26 13.14
N ASN A 151 7.18 11.68 12.47
CA ASN A 151 6.46 12.94 12.74
C ASN A 151 5.18 12.77 13.59
N ILE A 152 5.24 11.97 14.67
CA ILE A 152 4.09 11.68 15.54
C ILE A 152 4.22 12.37 16.91
N ASN A 153 3.10 12.89 17.41
CA ASN A 153 2.93 13.37 18.78
C ASN A 153 2.12 12.37 19.60
N ASN A 154 2.82 11.58 20.42
CA ASN A 154 2.23 10.56 21.28
C ASN A 154 1.37 11.10 22.43
N SER A 155 1.35 12.43 22.68
CA SER A 155 0.43 13.00 23.66
C SER A 155 -0.99 13.20 23.13
N LEU A 156 -1.17 13.15 21.81
CA LEU A 156 -2.49 13.26 21.18
C LEU A 156 -3.20 11.91 21.18
N LYS A 157 -4.53 11.94 21.23
CA LYS A 157 -5.35 10.74 21.07
C LYS A 157 -5.22 10.20 19.64
N SER A 158 -5.02 8.90 19.52
CA SER A 158 -4.96 8.22 18.23
C SER A 158 -6.25 8.44 17.42
N GLN A 159 -6.11 8.62 16.11
CA GLN A 159 -7.24 8.91 15.21
C GLN A 159 -7.10 8.21 13.86
N ALA A 160 -8.21 8.15 13.12
CA ALA A 160 -8.24 7.61 11.77
C ALA A 160 -7.73 8.65 10.75
N TYR A 161 -7.04 8.17 9.72
CA TYR A 161 -6.51 8.99 8.64
C TYR A 161 -6.82 8.39 7.27
N GLN A 162 -6.95 9.22 6.24
CA GLN A 162 -6.87 8.72 4.86
C GLN A 162 -5.40 8.43 4.51
N TRP A 163 -5.17 7.45 3.63
CA TRP A 163 -3.84 6.97 3.22
C TRP A 163 -2.87 8.11 2.96
N HIS A 164 -3.12 8.91 1.92
CA HIS A 164 -2.26 10.03 1.51
C HIS A 164 -2.05 11.09 2.61
N SER A 165 -3.13 11.50 3.29
CA SER A 165 -3.08 12.56 4.30
C SER A 165 -2.27 12.20 5.53
N TYR A 166 -2.11 10.91 5.82
CA TYR A 166 -1.28 10.44 6.93
C TYR A 166 0.22 10.67 6.67
N PHE A 167 0.68 10.40 5.45
CA PHE A 167 2.11 10.49 5.09
C PHE A 167 2.54 11.89 4.63
N GLN A 168 1.60 12.74 4.23
CA GLN A 168 1.91 14.14 3.91
C GLN A 168 2.46 14.88 5.13
N ARG A 169 3.59 15.56 4.96
CA ARG A 169 4.19 16.39 6.00
C ARG A 169 3.78 17.85 5.81
N ASP A 170 3.07 18.38 6.79
CA ASP A 170 2.68 19.78 6.83
C ASP A 170 3.89 20.68 7.10
N LYS A 171 3.80 21.98 6.80
CA LYS A 171 4.91 22.93 7.03
C LYS A 171 5.36 22.89 8.51
N ILE A 172 6.64 22.57 8.70
CA ILE A 172 7.51 22.69 9.89
C ILE A 172 6.77 22.83 11.25
N ASN A 173 6.81 21.76 12.05
CA ASN A 173 6.43 21.62 13.48
C ASN A 173 5.01 21.14 13.83
N ILE A 174 4.16 20.77 12.88
CA ILE A 174 2.88 20.10 13.23
C ILE A 174 3.10 18.59 13.21
N LYS A 175 3.28 18.01 14.40
CA LYS A 175 3.30 16.56 14.60
C LYS A 175 1.88 15.99 14.55
N LYS A 176 1.69 14.89 13.83
CA LYS A 176 0.39 14.22 13.71
C LYS A 176 0.06 13.38 14.94
N ALA A 177 -1.22 13.17 15.21
CA ALA A 177 -1.64 12.20 16.21
C ALA A 177 -1.31 10.77 15.74
N PRO A 178 -1.15 9.79 16.65
CA PRO A 178 -0.88 8.41 16.28
C PRO A 178 -1.99 7.83 15.40
N LEU A 179 -1.61 7.02 14.40
CA LEU A 179 -2.55 6.32 13.53
C LEU A 179 -3.33 5.27 14.32
N ASP A 180 -4.65 5.35 14.31
CA ASP A 180 -5.53 4.30 14.82
C ASP A 180 -5.74 3.24 13.73
N LYS A 181 -6.29 3.69 12.61
CA LYS A 181 -6.60 2.94 11.40
C LYS A 181 -6.65 3.85 10.18
N PHE A 182 -6.62 3.26 8.98
CA PHE A 182 -6.97 4.02 7.78
C PHE A 182 -8.48 4.11 7.60
N SER A 183 -8.97 5.30 7.24
CA SER A 183 -10.34 5.51 6.78
C SER A 183 -10.39 5.43 5.25
N VAL A 184 -11.59 5.15 4.74
CA VAL A 184 -11.87 5.12 3.30
C VAL A 184 -11.41 6.43 2.64
N SER A 185 -10.58 6.33 1.60
CA SER A 185 -10.18 7.45 0.76
C SER A 185 -11.41 8.10 0.11
N ASN A 186 -11.31 9.37 -0.28
CA ASN A 186 -12.44 10.03 -0.93
C ASN A 186 -12.79 9.35 -2.26
N PHE A 187 -14.04 9.50 -2.71
CA PHE A 187 -14.55 8.79 -3.88
C PHE A 187 -13.73 9.07 -5.15
N GLN A 188 -13.29 10.32 -5.34
CA GLN A 188 -12.48 10.70 -6.50
C GLN A 188 -11.12 9.99 -6.52
N ILE A 189 -10.44 9.90 -5.37
CA ILE A 189 -9.17 9.16 -5.24
C ILE A 189 -9.41 7.69 -5.56
N LEU A 190 -10.43 7.08 -4.94
CA LEU A 190 -10.76 5.67 -5.16
C LEU A 190 -10.99 5.36 -6.64
N THR A 191 -11.74 6.20 -7.38
CA THR A 191 -11.99 5.95 -8.80
C THR A 191 -10.78 6.26 -9.68
N SER A 192 -9.91 7.19 -9.28
CA SER A 192 -8.67 7.51 -10.01
C SER A 192 -7.52 6.54 -9.74
N GLU A 193 -7.52 5.82 -8.61
CA GLU A 193 -6.41 4.96 -8.18
C GLU A 193 -6.77 3.48 -8.20
N ILE A 194 -7.76 3.07 -7.40
CA ILE A 194 -8.29 1.71 -7.36
C ILE A 194 -9.06 1.41 -8.64
N GLY A 195 -9.78 2.40 -9.18
CA GLY A 195 -10.53 2.28 -10.43
C GLY A 195 -9.71 2.45 -11.70
N LYS A 196 -8.41 2.80 -11.60
CA LYS A 196 -7.59 3.16 -12.76
C LYS A 196 -7.48 2.05 -13.80
N PHE A 197 -7.31 0.81 -13.34
CA PHE A 197 -7.17 -0.38 -14.16
C PHE A 197 -7.82 -1.58 -13.47
N GLN A 198 -8.14 -2.61 -14.24
CA GLN A 198 -8.69 -3.85 -13.67
C GLN A 198 -7.60 -4.64 -12.93
N PHE A 199 -7.93 -5.15 -11.75
CA PHE A 199 -6.96 -5.90 -10.95
C PHE A 199 -6.51 -7.20 -11.64
N THR A 200 -5.22 -7.48 -11.54
CA THR A 200 -4.66 -8.78 -11.93
C THR A 200 -5.05 -9.84 -10.89
N LYS A 201 -4.98 -11.11 -11.28
CA LYS A 201 -5.23 -12.23 -10.37
C LYS A 201 -4.34 -12.18 -9.13
N THR A 202 -3.04 -11.88 -9.28
CA THR A 202 -2.11 -11.83 -8.15
C THR A 202 -2.44 -10.71 -7.17
N ILE A 203 -2.78 -9.51 -7.68
CA ILE A 203 -3.19 -8.39 -6.80
C ILE A 203 -4.46 -8.77 -6.04
N LEU A 204 -5.43 -9.41 -6.72
CA LEU A 204 -6.66 -9.88 -6.08
C LEU A 204 -6.35 -10.88 -4.96
N GLU A 205 -5.55 -11.91 -5.23
CA GLU A 205 -5.17 -12.96 -4.27
C GLU A 205 -4.40 -12.42 -3.06
N ILE A 206 -3.50 -11.46 -3.26
CA ILE A 206 -2.81 -10.82 -2.14
C ILE A 206 -3.78 -9.93 -1.36
N LEU A 207 -4.58 -9.11 -2.04
CA LEU A 207 -5.48 -8.13 -1.40
C LEU A 207 -6.52 -8.80 -0.51
N VAL A 208 -7.14 -9.89 -0.99
CA VAL A 208 -8.15 -10.65 -0.23
C VAL A 208 -7.60 -11.31 1.03
N ASP A 209 -6.33 -11.77 0.99
CA ASP A 209 -5.61 -12.27 2.16
C ASP A 209 -5.35 -11.14 3.16
N ILE A 210 -4.87 -9.97 2.69
CA ILE A 210 -4.64 -8.78 3.55
C ILE A 210 -5.94 -8.38 4.26
N ILE A 211 -7.01 -8.13 3.51
CA ILE A 211 -8.26 -7.62 4.09
C ILE A 211 -9.07 -8.69 4.82
N SER A 212 -8.62 -9.96 4.83
CA SER A 212 -9.34 -11.07 5.44
C SER A 212 -10.80 -11.16 4.96
N ILE A 213 -11.00 -11.31 3.64
CA ILE A 213 -12.32 -11.22 2.97
C ILE A 213 -13.43 -12.10 3.55
N ASN A 214 -13.10 -13.13 4.33
CA ASN A 214 -14.06 -13.97 5.03
C ASN A 214 -14.74 -13.27 6.22
N ASP A 215 -14.21 -12.15 6.71
CA ASP A 215 -14.85 -11.32 7.73
C ASP A 215 -16.10 -10.63 7.18
N ILE A 216 -17.23 -10.84 7.85
CA ILE A 216 -18.52 -10.26 7.48
C ILE A 216 -18.53 -8.72 7.51
N ASN A 217 -17.73 -8.09 8.37
CA ASN A 217 -17.63 -6.64 8.45
C ASN A 217 -16.86 -6.07 7.26
N VAL A 218 -15.83 -6.76 6.79
CA VAL A 218 -15.09 -6.42 5.57
C VAL A 218 -16.01 -6.50 4.36
N GLN A 219 -16.77 -7.59 4.24
CA GLN A 219 -17.76 -7.77 3.20
C GLN A 219 -18.84 -6.68 3.20
N LYS A 220 -19.39 -6.34 4.38
CA LYS A 220 -20.37 -5.23 4.52
C LYS A 220 -19.77 -3.89 4.08
N SER A 221 -18.53 -3.60 4.44
CA SER A 221 -17.84 -2.38 4.02
C SER A 221 -17.69 -2.31 2.50
N LEU A 222 -17.28 -3.40 1.85
CA LEU A 222 -17.21 -3.49 0.38
C LEU A 222 -18.58 -3.31 -0.28
N LEU A 223 -19.63 -3.90 0.28
CA LEU A 223 -21.01 -3.72 -0.22
C LEU A 223 -21.49 -2.27 -0.11
N ASN A 224 -21.12 -1.56 0.96
CA ASN A 224 -21.42 -0.13 1.10
C ASN A 224 -20.72 0.69 0.00
N LEU A 225 -19.47 0.35 -0.33
CA LEU A 225 -18.72 0.99 -1.42
C LEU A 225 -19.36 0.73 -2.80
N ILE A 226 -19.82 -0.49 -3.04
CA ILE A 226 -20.61 -0.83 -4.24
C ILE A 226 -21.89 0.01 -4.29
N GLY A 227 -22.56 0.20 -3.15
CA GLY A 227 -23.73 1.05 -3.03
C GLY A 227 -23.49 2.49 -3.49
N PHE A 228 -22.30 3.07 -3.20
CA PHE A 228 -21.94 4.42 -3.67
C PHE A 228 -21.71 4.51 -5.19
N CYS A 229 -21.49 3.38 -5.86
CA CYS A 229 -21.35 3.32 -7.31
C CYS A 229 -22.71 3.28 -8.04
N LYS A 230 -23.81 3.11 -7.31
CA LYS A 230 -25.15 3.00 -7.90
C LYS A 230 -25.53 4.25 -8.68
N ASN A 231 -26.09 4.07 -9.87
CA ASN A 231 -26.50 5.13 -10.80
C ASN A 231 -25.35 6.02 -11.33
N LYS A 232 -24.08 5.61 -11.16
CA LYS A 232 -22.94 6.31 -11.74
C LYS A 232 -22.56 5.69 -13.07
N GLU A 233 -22.14 6.53 -14.02
CA GLU A 233 -21.68 6.07 -15.32
C GLU A 233 -20.24 5.51 -15.24
N PHE A 234 -19.88 4.64 -16.19
CA PHE A 234 -18.53 4.07 -16.28
C PHE A 234 -17.44 5.16 -16.28
N LYS A 235 -17.66 6.29 -16.97
CA LYS A 235 -16.69 7.41 -17.02
C LYS A 235 -16.40 8.04 -15.66
N GLU A 236 -17.29 7.88 -14.68
CA GLU A 236 -17.14 8.42 -13.33
C GLU A 236 -16.42 7.46 -12.39
N ILE A 237 -16.59 6.15 -12.61
CA ILE A 237 -16.14 5.09 -11.68
C ILE A 237 -15.01 4.22 -12.24
N ASN A 238 -14.76 4.28 -13.55
CA ASN A 238 -13.81 3.43 -14.27
C ASN A 238 -13.97 1.95 -13.87
N HIS A 239 -12.88 1.28 -13.51
CA HIS A 239 -12.87 -0.11 -13.06
C HIS A 239 -13.17 -0.27 -11.56
N PHE A 240 -13.51 0.80 -10.83
CA PHE A 240 -13.67 0.74 -9.37
C PHE A 240 -14.74 -0.27 -8.95
N LEU A 241 -15.95 -0.17 -9.53
CA LEU A 241 -17.03 -1.11 -9.26
C LEU A 241 -16.66 -2.55 -9.65
N SER A 242 -16.04 -2.75 -10.81
CA SER A 242 -15.61 -4.09 -11.24
C SER A 242 -14.58 -4.68 -10.28
N ASN A 243 -13.63 -3.88 -9.79
CA ASN A 243 -12.61 -4.33 -8.85
C ASN A 243 -13.23 -4.71 -7.49
N LEU A 244 -14.19 -3.92 -6.96
CA LEU A 244 -14.92 -4.28 -5.75
C LEU A 244 -15.70 -5.60 -5.89
N ILE A 245 -16.34 -5.81 -7.03
CA ILE A 245 -17.04 -7.07 -7.33
C ILE A 245 -16.05 -8.23 -7.40
N LEU A 246 -14.92 -8.05 -8.09
CA LEU A 246 -13.86 -9.05 -8.20
C LEU A 246 -13.33 -9.49 -6.84
N ILE A 247 -13.09 -8.54 -5.92
CA ILE A 247 -12.66 -8.85 -4.53
C ILE A 247 -13.66 -9.80 -3.86
N LEU A 248 -14.97 -9.51 -3.95
CA LEU A 248 -16.02 -10.32 -3.30
C LEU A 248 -16.16 -11.73 -3.90
N VAL A 249 -15.98 -11.87 -5.22
CA VAL A 249 -16.18 -13.17 -5.89
C VAL A 249 -14.94 -14.05 -5.92
N THR A 250 -13.74 -13.48 -5.70
CA THR A 250 -12.46 -14.22 -5.78
C THR A 250 -12.43 -15.43 -4.84
N HIS A 251 -12.93 -15.29 -3.60
CA HIS A 251 -13.02 -16.41 -2.65
C HIS A 251 -14.38 -17.11 -2.63
N ASN A 252 -15.43 -16.46 -3.12
CA ASN A 252 -16.76 -17.04 -3.14
C ASN A 252 -17.49 -16.64 -4.42
N PHE A 253 -17.33 -17.45 -5.47
CA PHE A 253 -18.02 -17.23 -6.74
C PHE A 253 -19.56 -17.20 -6.61
N LYS A 254 -20.11 -17.79 -5.53
CA LYS A 254 -21.55 -17.79 -5.22
C LYS A 254 -21.95 -16.64 -4.28
N TYR A 255 -21.06 -15.69 -4.00
CA TYR A 255 -21.31 -14.60 -3.05
C TYR A 255 -22.63 -13.87 -3.33
N PHE A 256 -22.83 -13.43 -4.58
CA PHE A 256 -24.06 -12.74 -5.00
C PHE A 256 -25.25 -13.66 -5.26
N ARG A 257 -25.04 -14.98 -5.37
CA ARG A 257 -26.13 -15.95 -5.48
C ARG A 257 -26.79 -16.21 -4.14
N ASN A 258 -26.01 -16.16 -3.06
CA ASN A 258 -26.47 -16.38 -1.69
C ASN A 258 -26.90 -15.08 -0.99
N ASN A 259 -26.34 -13.94 -1.41
CA ASN A 259 -26.73 -12.62 -0.96
C ASN A 259 -27.59 -11.96 -2.04
N LEU A 260 -28.91 -11.88 -1.82
CA LEU A 260 -29.93 -11.29 -2.71
C LEU A 260 -29.62 -9.82 -3.07
N ILE A 261 -28.62 -9.57 -3.92
CA ILE A 261 -28.20 -8.25 -4.38
C ILE A 261 -28.68 -7.99 -5.82
N CYS A 262 -29.25 -9.01 -6.49
CA CYS A 262 -29.83 -8.87 -7.83
C CYS A 262 -30.97 -7.84 -7.94
N ASN A 263 -31.54 -7.37 -6.82
CA ASN A 263 -32.55 -6.30 -6.80
C ASN A 263 -31.97 -4.91 -6.50
N ARG A 264 -30.64 -4.74 -6.37
CA ARG A 264 -30.03 -3.47 -5.92
C ARG A 264 -28.89 -2.93 -6.78
N ILE A 265 -28.38 -3.68 -7.76
CA ILE A 265 -27.44 -3.20 -8.79
C ILE A 265 -28.23 -2.75 -10.00
#